data_AF-T1I109-F1
#
_entry.id   AF-T1I109-F1
#
_cell.length_a   1.000
_cell.length_b   1.000
_cell.length_c   1.000
_cell.angle_alpha   90.00
_cell.angle_beta   90.00
_cell.angle_gamma   90.00
#
_symmetry.space_group_name_H-M   'P 1'
#
loop_
_entity.id
_entity.type
_entity.pdbx_description
1 polymer ?
#
loop_
_entity_poly.entity_id
_entity_poly.type
_entity_poly.pdbx_seq_one_letter_code
_entity_poly.pdbx_strand_id
1 'polypeptide(L)' 'MREMLIGSCSRYVVGGRAVETVYWRVQPASNGQIGKIIKTKKTLSFPPSSDHPRPNITTSIRHMHNMTN' A
#
# COMPACT_ATOMS: atom_id res chain seq x y z
N MET A 1 6.96 -18.78 0.40
CA MET A 1 6.67 -17.96 -0.80
C MET A 1 6.68 -16.49 -0.41
N ARG A 2 7.35 -15.62 -1.19
CA ARG A 2 7.46 -14.18 -0.90
C ARG A 2 6.24 -13.46 -1.46
N GLU A 3 5.62 -12.60 -0.64
CA GLU A 3 4.50 -11.75 -1.08
C GLU A 3 5.00 -10.63 -2.00
N MET A 4 4.23 -10.31 -3.04
CA MET A 4 4.55 -9.27 -4.04
C MET A 4 3.58 -8.09 -3.92
N LEU A 5 4.11 -6.87 -3.79
CA LEU A 5 3.29 -5.65 -3.71
C LEU A 5 2.68 -5.29 -5.07
N ILE A 6 1.36 -5.20 -5.14
CA ILE A 6 0.61 -4.89 -6.36
C ILE A 6 -0.07 -3.52 -6.33
N GLY A 7 -0.22 -2.94 -5.15
CA GLY A 7 -0.71 -1.57 -5.07
C GLY A 7 -0.56 -0.96 -3.69
N SER A 8 -0.64 0.35 -3.66
CA SER A 8 -0.71 1.14 -2.44
C SER A 8 -1.54 2.39 -2.64
N CYS A 9 -2.25 2.80 -1.59
CA CYS A 9 -3.03 4.04 -1.57
C CYS A 9 -2.77 4.73 -0.24
N SER A 10 -2.37 6.00 -0.29
CA SER A 10 -2.22 6.84 0.89
C SER A 10 -3.41 7.79 1.00
N ARG A 11 -3.79 8.18 2.22
CA ARG A 11 -4.78 9.23 2.47
C ARG A 11 -4.49 9.97 3.77
N TYR A 12 -4.89 11.23 3.85
CA TYR A 12 -4.93 11.94 5.12
C TYR A 12 -6.09 11.43 5.98
N VAL A 13 -5.82 11.31 7.28
CA VAL A 13 -6.79 10.95 8.30
C VAL A 13 -6.63 11.89 9.50
N VAL A 14 -7.56 11.84 10.46
CA VAL A 14 -7.52 12.65 11.70
C VAL A 14 -7.35 14.16 11.38
N GLY A 15 -8.19 14.69 10.49
CA GLY A 15 -8.16 16.11 10.11
C GLY A 15 -6.86 16.57 9.42
N GLY A 16 -6.11 15.66 8.80
CA GLY A 16 -4.85 15.97 8.12
C GLY A 16 -3.60 15.81 8.99
N ARG A 17 -3.74 15.33 10.23
CA ARG A 17 -2.62 15.13 11.17
C ARG A 17 -2.00 13.74 11.12
N ALA A 18 -2.52 12.86 10.27
CA ALA A 18 -1.92 11.57 10.02
C ALA A 18 -2.12 11.16 8.56
N VAL A 19 -1.20 10.34 8.06
CA VAL A 19 -1.33 9.67 6.76
C VAL A 19 -1.48 8.19 7.01
N GLU A 20 -2.54 7.63 6.44
CA GLU A 20 -2.75 6.19 6.40
C GLU A 20 -2.38 5.68 5.01
N THR A 21 -1.50 4.68 4.95
CA THR A 21 -1.17 3.96 3.71
C THR A 21 -1.67 2.53 3.79
N VAL A 22 -2.47 2.16 2.80
CA VAL A 22 -2.93 0.79 2.56
C VAL A 22 -2.05 0.17 1.49
N TYR A 23 -1.68 -1.09 1.68
CA TYR A 23 -0.92 -1.89 0.72
C TYR A 23 -1.69 -3.16 0.37
N TRP A 24 -1.70 -3.51 -0.92
CA TRP A 24 -2.20 -4.77 -1.42
C TRP A 24 -1.03 -5.61 -1.93
N ARG A 25 -0.89 -6.82 -1.40
CA ARG A 25 0.10 -7.79 -1.84
C ARG A 25 -0.58 -9.03 -2.39
N VAL A 26 0.01 -9.65 -3.39
CA VAL A 26 -0.37 -10.99 -3.83
C VAL A 26 0.58 -12.00 -3.24
N GLN A 27 0.03 -13.11 -2.81
CA GLN A 27 0.78 -14.33 -2.55
C GLN A 27 0.49 -15.27 -3.73
N PRO A 28 1.48 -15.53 -4.61
CA PRO A 28 1.30 -16.49 -5.67
C PRO A 28 1.05 -17.88 -5.09
N ALA A 29 0.18 -18.65 -5.74
CA ALA A 29 0.01 -20.07 -5.50
C ALA A 29 1.15 -20.84 -6.16
N SER A 30 1.34 -22.11 -5.78
CA SER A 30 2.38 -22.98 -6.33
C SER A 30 2.26 -23.25 -7.84
N ASN A 31 1.09 -22.94 -8.42
CA ASN A 31 0.77 -23.13 -9.85
C ASN A 31 0.85 -21.83 -10.67
N GLY A 32 1.51 -20.78 -10.16
CA GLY A 32 1.64 -19.49 -10.86
C GLY A 32 0.38 -18.62 -10.87
N GLN A 33 -0.74 -19.10 -10.32
CA GLN A 33 -1.96 -18.31 -10.17
C GLN A 33 -1.89 -17.41 -8.93
N ILE A 34 -2.76 -16.40 -8.85
CA ILE A 34 -2.93 -15.60 -7.64
C ILE A 34 -3.62 -16.47 -6.59
N GLY A 35 -2.89 -16.87 -5.55
CA GLY A 35 -3.44 -17.69 -4.47
C GLY A 35 -4.19 -16.88 -3.43
N LYS A 36 -3.68 -15.69 -3.07
CA LYS A 36 -4.29 -14.81 -2.06
C LYS A 36 -3.93 -13.34 -2.29
N ILE A 37 -4.87 -12.45 -1.98
CA ILE A 37 -4.61 -11.00 -1.85
C ILE A 37 -4.58 -10.65 -0.36
N ILE A 38 -3.50 -10.02 0.08
CA ILE A 38 -3.25 -9.63 1.46
C ILE A 38 -3.28 -8.10 1.53
N LYS A 39 -4.14 -7.57 2.40
CA LYS A 39 -4.25 -6.13 2.67
C LYS A 39 -3.56 -5.81 4.00
N THR A 40 -2.61 -4.89 3.98
CA THR A 40 -1.97 -4.36 5.21
C THR A 40 -2.13 -2.86 5.28
N LYS A 41 -2.16 -2.30 6.49
CA LYS A 41 -2.25 -0.85 6.72
C LYS A 41 -1.11 -0.37 7.60
N LYS A 42 -0.62 0.85 7.35
CA LYS A 42 0.31 1.57 8.21
C LYS A 42 -0.16 3.01 8.37
N THR A 43 -0.17 3.51 9.59
CA THR A 43 -0.53 4.90 9.89
C THR A 43 0.70 5.62 10.43
N LEU A 44 0.98 6.78 9.88
CA LEU A 44 2.00 7.71 10.35
C LEU A 44 1.29 8.95 10.90
N SER A 45 1.53 9.27 12.17
CA SER A 45 0.98 10.46 12.82
C SER A 45 2.02 11.58 12.83
N PHE A 46 1.57 12.81 12.64
CA PHE A 46 2.41 14.00 12.72
C PHE A 46 2.18 14.73 14.05
N PRO A 47 3.21 15.40 14.59
CA PRO A 47 3.05 16.23 15.78
C PRO A 47 2.03 17.35 15.56
N PRO A 48 1.26 17.76 16.58
CA PRO A 48 0.25 18.82 16.45
C PRO A 48 0.80 20.18 16.02
N SER A 49 2.07 20.45 16.28
CA SER A 49 2.77 21.73 16.03
C SER A 49 3.69 21.70 14.81
N SER A 50 3.63 20.65 13.98
CA SER A 50 4.53 20.55 12.85
C SER A 50 3.95 21.21 11.60
N ASP A 51 4.63 22.23 11.07
CA ASP A 51 4.51 22.68 9.68
C ASP A 51 5.13 21.66 8.71
N HIS A 52 4.99 20.36 8.98
CA HIS A 52 5.53 19.34 8.10
C HIS A 52 4.86 19.47 6.74
N PRO A 53 5.66 19.57 5.65
CA PRO A 53 5.10 19.63 4.32
C PRO A 53 4.23 18.40 4.14
N ARG A 54 2.96 18.65 3.82
CA ARG A 54 1.97 17.62 3.57
C ARG A 54 2.53 16.68 2.50
N PRO A 55 2.85 15.40 2.82
CA PRO A 55 3.42 14.49 1.83
C PRO A 55 2.43 14.31 0.68
N ASN A 56 2.92 14.41 -0.56
CA ASN A 56 2.08 14.17 -1.73
C ASN A 56 1.42 12.80 -1.62
N ILE A 57 0.09 12.81 -1.59
CA ILE A 57 -0.70 11.60 -1.49
C ILE A 57 -0.57 10.85 -2.81
N THR A 58 -0.03 9.64 -2.77
CA THR A 58 0.19 8.83 -3.95
C THR A 58 -0.67 7.57 -3.91
N THR A 59 -1.20 7.23 -5.09
CA THR A 59 -1.77 5.91 -5.36
C THR A 59 -0.92 5.27 -6.45
N SER A 60 -0.55 4.01 -6.23
CA SER A 60 0.23 3.23 -7.19
C SER A 60 -0.44 1.87 -7.37
N ILE A 61 -0.59 1.47 -8.61
CA ILE A 61 -1.11 0.16 -9.00
C ILE A 61 -0.11 -0.43 -9.98
N ARG A 62 0.35 -1.65 -9.72
CA ARG A 62 1.21 -2.38 -10.63
C ARG A 62 0.36 -3.37 -11.41
N HIS A 63 0.31 -3.20 -12.73
CA HIS A 63 -0.23 -4.24 -13.60
C HIS A 63 0.68 -5.48 -13.51
N MET A 64 0.12 -6.60 -13.08
CA MET A 64 0.82 -7.88 -13.12
C MET A 64 0.68 -8.48 -14.52
N HIS A 65 1.46 -8.00 -15.48
CA HIS A 65 1.37 -8.51 -16.87
C HIS A 65 2.07 -9.86 -17.09
N ASN A 66 2.91 -10.34 -16.17
CA ASN A 66 3.75 -11.52 -16.43
C ASN A 66 3.86 -12.45 -15.19
N MET A 67 2.77 -13.13 -14.81
CA MET A 67 2.85 -14.29 -13.89
C MET A 67 2.78 -15.65 -14.60
N THR A 68 3.00 -15.67 -15.91
CA THR A 68 3.22 -16.89 -16.70
C THR A 68 4.69 -16.97 -17.10
N ASN A 69 5.46 -17.71 -16.32
CA ASN A 69 6.61 -18.51 -16.75
C ASN A 69 7.00 -19.46 -15.61
#